data_AF-A0A8C5AP92-F1
#
_entry.id   AF-A0A8C5AP92-F1
#
_cell.length_a   1.000
_cell.length_b   1.000
_cell.length_c   1.000
_cell.angle_alpha   90.00
_cell.angle_beta   90.00
_cell.angle_gamma   90.00
#
_symmetry.space_group_name_H-M   'P 1'
#
loop_
_entity.id
_entity.type
_entity.pdbx_description
1 polymer ?
#
loop_
_entity_poly.entity_id
_entity_poly.type
_entity_poly.pdbx_seq_one_letter_code
_entity_poly.pdbx_strand_id
1 'polypeptide(L)' 'MFIDVHKESHENVKVHDTGFVINPSVPFLGASPDGLVSCDCCGVSVIEVKCPFCVKSDIYLSLSQKRERNL' A
#
# COMPACT_ATOMS: atom_id res chain seq x y z
N MET A 1 9.29 -5.35 -7.64
CA MET A 1 8.99 -4.51 -6.45
C MET A 1 7.51 -4.12 -6.48
N PHE A 2 6.87 -3.70 -5.38
CA PHE A 2 5.42 -3.33 -5.37
C PHE A 2 5.04 -2.38 -6.51
N ILE A 3 5.87 -1.37 -6.76
CA ILE A 3 5.66 -0.37 -7.79
C ILE A 3 5.73 -0.93 -9.20
N ASP A 4 6.60 -1.91 -9.46
CA ASP A 4 6.71 -2.51 -10.80
C ASP A 4 5.44 -3.27 -11.14
N VAL A 5 4.94 -4.09 -10.21
CA VAL A 5 3.68 -4.84 -10.37
C VAL A 5 2.49 -3.91 -10.51
N HIS A 6 2.49 -2.79 -9.78
CA HIS A 6 1.39 -1.82 -9.86
C HIS A 6 1.38 -1.07 -11.20
N LYS A 7 2.56 -0.81 -11.79
CA LYS A 7 2.69 -0.20 -13.12
C LYS A 7 2.19 -1.08 -14.27
N GLU A 8 2.11 -2.40 -14.08
CA GLU A 8 1.59 -3.32 -15.10
C GLU A 8 0.07 -3.20 -15.29
N SER A 9 -0.66 -2.71 -14.28
CA SER A 9 -2.13 -2.65 -14.27
C SER A 9 -2.70 -1.24 -14.15
N HIS A 10 -1.86 -0.23 -13.94
CA HIS A 10 -2.29 1.15 -13.71
C HIS A 10 -1.46 2.16 -14.52
N GLU A 11 -2.13 3.25 -14.91
CA GLU A 11 -1.56 4.29 -15.77
C GLU A 11 -0.86 5.38 -14.94
N ASN A 12 0.34 5.78 -15.36
CA ASN A 12 1.12 6.89 -14.77
C ASN A 12 1.25 6.81 -13.23
N VAL A 13 1.54 5.59 -12.71
CA VAL A 13 1.71 5.35 -11.27
C VAL A 13 2.81 6.23 -10.68
N LYS A 14 2.46 6.99 -9.64
CA LYS A 14 3.37 7.82 -8.84
C LYS A 14 3.26 7.46 -7.38
N VAL A 15 4.40 7.47 -6.69
CA VAL A 15 4.49 7.34 -5.23
C VAL A 15 4.84 8.70 -4.67
N HIS A 16 4.19 9.06 -3.57
CA HIS A 16 4.39 10.32 -2.89
C HIS A 16 4.80 10.06 -1.46
N ASP A 17 5.75 10.86 -0.98
CA ASP A 17 6.05 10.95 0.44
C ASP A 17 4.83 11.53 1.18
N THR A 18 4.65 11.09 2.42
CA THR A 18 3.51 11.46 3.27
C THR A 18 3.98 11.80 4.68
N GLY A 19 3.11 12.47 5.42
CA GLY A 19 3.30 12.77 6.83
C GLY A 19 1.98 12.63 7.57
N PHE A 20 1.79 13.43 8.62
CA PHE A 20 0.55 13.42 9.38
C PHE A 20 -0.57 14.19 8.66
N VAL A 21 -1.70 13.51 8.41
CA VAL A 21 -2.87 14.04 7.73
C VAL A 21 -4.06 14.09 8.69
N ILE A 22 -4.68 15.26 8.84
CA ILE A 22 -5.87 15.47 9.67
C ILE A 22 -7.13 15.35 8.80
N ASN A 23 -8.17 14.68 9.31
CA ASN A 23 -9.46 14.63 8.64
C ASN A 23 -10.15 16.02 8.74
N PRO A 24 -10.44 16.70 7.62
CA PRO A 24 -11.00 18.05 7.64
C PRO A 24 -12.43 18.11 8.21
N SER A 25 -13.20 17.03 8.14
CA SER A 25 -14.55 16.94 8.70
C SER A 25 -14.56 16.53 10.17
N VAL A 26 -13.49 15.87 10.63
CA VAL A 26 -13.34 15.38 12.00
C VAL A 26 -11.95 15.78 12.51
N PRO A 27 -11.71 17.06 12.86
CA PRO A 27 -10.36 17.61 13.03
C PRO A 27 -9.53 17.00 14.17
N PHE A 28 -10.17 16.26 15.08
CA PHE A 28 -9.49 15.52 16.15
C PHE A 28 -8.97 14.15 15.70
N LEU A 29 -9.29 13.71 14.46
CA LEU A 29 -8.82 12.47 13.87
C LEU A 29 -7.74 12.75 12.84
N GLY A 30 -6.63 12.02 12.93
CA GLY A 30 -5.57 12.05 11.93
C GLY A 30 -4.86 10.71 11.79
N ALA A 31 -4.14 10.55 10.69
CA ALA A 31 -3.36 9.36 10.37
C ALA A 31 -2.02 9.76 9.75
N SER A 32 -1.03 8.88 9.86
CA SER A 32 0.26 9.03 9.18
C SER A 32 0.49 7.81 8.28
N PRO A 33 -0.01 7.82 7.03
CA PRO A 33 0.21 6.73 6.09
C PRO A 33 1.71 6.54 5.79
N ASP A 34 2.16 5.30 5.60
CA ASP A 34 3.55 5.01 5.21
C ASP A 34 3.88 5.55 3.82
N GLY A 35 2.89 5.58 2.92
CA GLY A 35 3.03 6.07 1.55
C GLY A 35 1.69 6.42 0.92
N LEU A 36 1.72 7.27 -0.11
CA LEU A 36 0.57 7.48 -1.00
C LEU A 36 0.95 7.03 -2.41
N VAL A 37 0.01 6.41 -3.10
CA VAL A 37 0.12 6.06 -4.52
C VAL A 37 -1.00 6.72 -5.29
N SER A 38 -0.69 7.24 -6.47
CA SER A 38 -1.69 7.78 -7.38
C SER A 38 -1.53 7.21 -8.78
N CYS A 39 -2.64 6.99 -9.47
CA CYS A 39 -2.67 6.68 -10.90
C CYS A 39 -3.86 7.40 -11.56
N ASP A 40 -3.77 7.58 -12.88
CA ASP A 40 -4.78 8.36 -13.61
C ASP A 40 -6.12 7.61 -13.74
N CYS A 41 -6.11 6.28 -13.63
CA CYS A 41 -7.31 5.44 -13.75
C CYS A 41 -8.08 5.23 -12.43
N CYS A 42 -7.42 5.28 -11.26
CA CYS A 42 -8.06 4.99 -9.96
C CYS A 42 -7.98 6.12 -8.93
N GLY A 43 -7.18 7.17 -9.18
CA GLY A 43 -6.97 8.25 -8.22
C GLY A 43 -5.93 7.90 -7.16
N VAL A 44 -6.15 8.32 -5.92
CA VAL A 44 -5.18 8.22 -4.81
C VAL A 44 -5.54 7.06 -3.87
N SER A 45 -4.53 6.31 -3.44
CA SER A 45 -4.63 5.22 -2.46
C SER A 45 -3.48 5.29 -1.44
N VAL A 46 -3.66 4.62 -0.30
CA VAL A 46 -2.65 4.55 0.77
C VAL A 46 -1.78 3.29 0.64
N ILE A 47 -0.51 3.41 1.02
CA ILE A 47 0.43 2.30 1.18
C ILE A 47 0.65 2.10 2.69
N GLU A 48 0.62 0.84 3.12
CA GLU A 48 0.95 0.39 4.47
C GLU A 48 2.01 -0.72 4.33
N VAL A 49 3.21 -0.49 4.83
CA VAL A 49 4.35 -1.40 4.75
C VAL A 49 4.47 -2.14 6.07
N LYS A 50 4.33 -3.47 6.01
CA LYS A 50 4.49 -4.32 7.20
C LYS A 50 5.77 -5.13 7.14
N CYS A 51 6.49 -5.16 8.26
CA CYS A 51 7.60 -6.08 8.49
C CYS A 51 7.13 -7.19 9.46
N PRO A 52 6.95 -8.44 9.01
CA PRO A 52 6.43 -9.54 9.82
C PRO A 52 7.53 -10.35 10.47
N PHE A 53 8.54 -9.66 11.01
CA PHE A 53 9.69 -10.27 11.65
C PHE A 53 9.31 -11.27 12.76
N CYS A 54 8.24 -10.99 13.50
CA CYS A 54 7.80 -11.82 14.62
C CYS A 54 6.90 -13.01 14.21
N VAL A 55 6.51 -13.13 12.94
CA VAL A 55 5.67 -14.23 12.45
C VAL A 55 6.60 -15.28 11.84
N LYS A 56 6.82 -16.40 12.56
CA LYS A 56 7.72 -17.48 12.12
C LYS A 56 7.31 -18.03 10.74
N SER A 57 8.34 -18.36 9.95
CA SER A 57 8.43 -18.77 8.54
C SER A 57 7.21 -19.43 7.87
N ASP A 58 6.49 -20.31 8.56
CA ASP A 58 5.57 -21.24 7.91
C ASP A 58 4.27 -20.56 7.44
N ILE A 59 3.88 -19.47 8.10
CA ILE A 59 2.74 -18.64 7.67
C ILE A 59 3.14 -17.76 6.47
N TYR A 60 4.40 -17.35 6.38
CA TYR A 60 4.83 -16.33 5.42
C TYR A 60 4.82 -16.82 3.97
N LEU A 61 5.27 -18.05 3.74
CA LEU A 61 5.18 -18.72 2.43
C LEU A 61 3.73 -18.86 1.96
N SER A 62 2.79 -19.13 2.89
CA SER A 62 1.38 -19.31 2.55
C SER A 62 0.67 -18.01 2.15
N LEU A 63 1.12 -16.86 2.68
CA LEU A 63 0.55 -15.53 2.39
C LEU A 63 1.12 -14.94 1.11
N SER A 64 2.42 -15.12 0.82
CA SER A 64 3.01 -14.72 -0.47
C SER A 64 2.44 -15.54 -1.63
N GLN A 65 2.24 -16.86 -1.44
CA GLN A 65 1.68 -17.76 -2.46
C GLN A 65 0.16 -17.62 -2.68
N LYS A 66 -0.58 -16.98 -1.76
CA LYS A 66 -2.03 -16.74 -1.96
C LYS A 66 -2.31 -15.64 -2.98
N ARG A 67 -1.34 -14.73 -3.19
CA ARG A 67 -1.43 -13.65 -4.16
C ARG A 67 -1.11 -14.12 -5.59
N GLU A 68 -0.38 -15.23 -5.75
CA GLU A 68 0.01 -15.80 -7.04
C GLU A 68 -0.98 -16.85 -7.60
N ARG A 69 -1.97 -17.30 -6.83
CA ARG A 69 -2.91 -18.38 -7.21
C ARG A 69 -4.29 -17.91 -7.71
N ASN A 70 -4.48 -16.61 -7.93
CA ASN A 70 -5.70 -16.04 -8.53
C ASN A 70 -5.41 -15.32 -9.87
N LEU A 71 -4.42 -15.81 -10.61
CA LEU A 71 -4.18 -15.53 -12.03
C LEU A 71 -4.26 -16.85 -12.80
#